data_AF-A0A916QHZ0-F1
#
_entry.id   AF-A0A916QHZ0-F1
#
_cell.length_a   1.000
_cell.length_b   1.000
_cell.length_c   1.000
_cell.angle_alpha   90.00
_cell.angle_beta   90.00
_cell.angle_gamma   90.00
#
_symmetry.space_group_name_H-M   'P 1'
#
loop_
_entity.id
_entity.type
_entity.pdbx_description
1 polymer ?
#
loop_
_entity_poly.entity_id
_entity_poly.type
_entity_poly.pdbx_seq_one_letter_code
_entity_poly.pdbx_strand_id
1 'polypeptide(L)' 'MERRRCTILISDHFVNEIAQLLDEVVIIKNHTVLTHQSADAIREQGKTIEEFYEAQYDEEE' A
#
# COMPACT_ATOMS: atom_id res chain seq x y z
N MET A 1 -13.95 16.62 -24.06
CA MET A 1 -14.47 15.90 -22.88
C MET A 1 -13.36 15.85 -21.85
N GLU A 2 -13.49 16.62 -20.77
CA GLU A 2 -12.49 16.63 -19.68
C GLU A 2 -12.65 15.36 -18.84
N ARG A 3 -11.59 14.55 -18.72
CA ARG A 3 -11.61 13.36 -17.84
C ARG A 3 -11.59 13.86 -16.40
N ARG A 4 -12.69 13.65 -15.66
CA ARG A 4 -12.71 13.89 -14.22
C ARG A 4 -11.75 12.92 -13.54
N ARG A 5 -10.83 13.45 -12.74
CA ARG A 5 -10.00 12.65 -11.83
C ARG A 5 -10.87 12.23 -10.65
N CYS A 6 -10.91 10.94 -10.36
CA CYS A 6 -11.60 10.38 -9.22
C CYS A 6 -10.56 9.64 -8.37
N THR A 7 -10.65 9.79 -7.06
CA THR A 7 -9.79 9.05 -6.11
C THR A 7 -10.63 7.94 -5.51
N ILE A 8 -10.09 6.72 -5.55
CA ILE A 8 -10.70 5.55 -4.92
C ILE A 8 -9.87 5.23 -3.68
N LEU A 9 -10.52 5.13 -2.53
CA LEU A 9 -9.90 4.65 -1.30
C LEU A 9 -10.33 3.20 -1.09
N ILE A 10 -9.38 2.28 -1.11
CA ILE A 10 -9.59 0.86 -0.85
C ILE A 10 -8.90 0.54 0.47
N SER A 11 -9.64 -0.04 1.40
CA SER A 11 -9.12 -0.55 2.66
C SER A 11 -9.45 -2.01 2.75
N ASP A 12 -8.44 -2.86 2.74
CA ASP A 12 -8.55 -4.30 2.95
C ASP A 12 -7.37 -4.79 3.80
N HIS A 13 -7.58 -5.91 4.47
CA HIS A 13 -6.56 -6.69 5.17
C HIS A 13 -5.92 -7.76 4.26
N PHE A 14 -6.59 -8.16 3.16
CA PHE A 14 -6.02 -9.05 2.15
C PHE A 14 -5.37 -8.24 1.03
N VAL A 15 -4.16 -7.74 1.28
CA VAL A 15 -3.41 -6.87 0.36
C VAL A 15 -3.18 -7.55 -1.00
N ASN A 16 -3.02 -8.87 -1.00
CA ASN A 16 -2.67 -9.71 -2.15
C ASN A 16 -3.66 -9.57 -3.31
N GLU A 17 -4.94 -9.41 -3.00
CA GLU A 17 -5.99 -9.31 -4.02
C GLU A 17 -6.02 -7.93 -4.68
N ILE A 18 -5.60 -6.89 -3.95
CA ILE A 18 -5.72 -5.50 -4.38
C ILE A 18 -4.39 -4.86 -4.78
N ALA A 19 -3.25 -5.49 -4.47
CA ALA A 19 -1.90 -4.95 -4.67
C ALA A 19 -1.63 -4.46 -6.10
N GLN A 20 -2.19 -5.13 -7.11
CA GLN A 20 -2.00 -4.75 -8.51
C GLN A 20 -2.79 -3.50 -8.93
N LEU A 21 -3.81 -3.12 -8.16
CA LEU A 21 -4.71 -1.99 -8.42
C LEU A 21 -4.26 -0.71 -7.72
N LEU A 22 -3.33 -0.81 -6.76
CA LEU A 22 -2.93 0.31 -5.93
C LEU A 22 -1.84 1.15 -6.61
N ASP A 23 -2.09 2.45 -6.66
CA ASP A 23 -1.11 3.47 -7.03
C ASP A 23 -0.32 3.95 -5.80
N GLU A 24 -1.01 4.09 -4.65
CA GLU A 24 -0.47 4.58 -3.38
C GLU A 24 -0.85 3.62 -2.24
N VAL A 25 0.06 3.40 -1.30
CA VAL A 25 -0.12 2.51 -0.15
C VAL A 25 0.10 3.29 1.14
N VAL A 26 -0.89 3.26 2.04
CA VAL A 26 -0.81 3.83 3.38
C VAL A 26 -1.04 2.72 4.41
N ILE A 27 -0.09 2.51 5.31
CA ILE A 27 -0.21 1.54 6.40
C ILE A 27 -0.53 2.28 7.69
N ILE A 28 -1.61 1.87 8.35
CA ILE A 28 -2.07 2.43 9.63
C ILE A 28 -1.89 1.37 10.71
N LYS A 29 -1.18 1.72 11.79
CA LYS A 29 -0.90 0.85 12.94
C LYS A 29 -0.99 1.65 14.22
N ASN A 30 -1.56 1.09 15.30
CA ASN A 30 -1.70 1.78 16.60
C ASN A 30 -2.31 3.19 16.49
N HIS A 31 -3.39 3.32 15.70
CA HIS A 31 -4.07 4.59 15.42
C HIS A 31 -3.18 5.69 14.77
N THR A 32 -2.03 5.31 14.22
CA THR A 32 -1.05 6.21 13.60
C THR A 32 -0.74 5.76 12.17
N VAL A 33 -0.47 6.72 11.28
CA VAL A 33 0.06 6.39 9.95
C VAL A 33 1.51 5.95 10.13
N LEU A 34 1.78 4.67 9.91
CA LEU A 34 3.11 4.09 10.04
C LEU A 34 3.99 4.48 8.85
N THR A 35 3.45 4.34 7.64
CA THR A 35 4.16 4.66 6.41
C THR A 35 3.19 4.97 5.27
N HIS A 36 3.67 5.74 4.30
CA HIS A 36 2.97 6.10 3.06
C HIS A 36 3.97 6.08 1.92
N GLN A 37 3.71 5.27 0.89
CA GLN A 37 4.60 5.12 -0.25
C GLN A 37 3.83 4.74 -1.52
N SER A 38 4.28 5.27 -2.66
CA SER A 38 3.73 4.88 -3.97
C SER A 38 4.09 3.43 -4.27
N ALA A 39 3.18 2.71 -4.92
CA ALA A 39 3.40 1.34 -5.33
C ALA A 39 4.60 1.18 -6.28
N ASP A 40 4.87 2.19 -7.11
CA ASP A 40 6.03 2.21 -8.00
C ASP A 40 7.35 2.27 -7.23
N ALA A 41 7.48 3.15 -6.23
CA ALA A 41 8.67 3.21 -5.38
C ALA A 41 8.94 1.91 -4.60
N ILE A 42 7.90 1.17 -4.22
CA ILE A 42 8.03 -0.16 -3.59
C ILE A 42 8.61 -1.15 -4.60
N ARG A 43 8.06 -1.17 -5.82
CA ARG A 43 8.49 -2.06 -6.91
C ARG A 43 9.92 -1.75 -7.38
N GLU A 44 10.34 -0.48 -7.40
CA GLU A 44 11.70 -0.06 -7.72
C GLU A 44 12.75 -0.62 -6.76
N GLN A 45 12.37 -0.90 -5.51
CA GLN A 45 13.22 -1.57 -4.52
C GLN A 45 13.30 -3.09 -4.74
N GLY A 46 12.64 -3.62 -5.77
CA GLY A 46 12.55 -5.05 -6.06
C GLY A 46 11.60 -5.81 -5.14
N LYS A 47 10.71 -5.10 -4.42
CA LYS A 47 9.75 -5.68 -3.48
C LYS A 47 8.34 -5.67 -4.05
N THR A 48 7.51 -6.64 -3.64
CA THR A 48 6.07 -6.56 -3.85
C THR A 48 5.40 -5.72 -2.77
N ILE A 49 4.13 -5.33 -2.98
CA ILE A 49 3.35 -4.62 -1.96
C ILE A 49 3.06 -5.54 -0.77
N GLU A 50 2.87 -6.85 -1.01
CA GLU A 50 2.73 -7.82 0.08
C GLU A 50 4.00 -7.87 0.93
N GLU A 51 5.18 -8.01 0.32
CA GLU A 51 6.46 -8.02 1.06
C GLU A 51 6.69 -6.72 1.84
N PHE A 52 6.27 -5.59 1.28
CA PHE A 52 6.33 -4.29 1.97
C PHE A 52 5.41 -4.23 3.19
N TYR A 53 4.19 -4.76 3.06
CA TYR A 53 3.21 -4.84 4.15
C TYR A 53 3.67 -5.83 5.23
N GLU A 54 4.07 -7.04 4.86
CA GLU A 54 4.54 -8.10 5.77
C GLU A 54 5.75 -7.65 6.61
N ALA A 55 6.68 -6.90 6.01
CA ALA A 55 7.84 -6.36 6.73
C ALA A 55 7.46 -5.45 7.92
N GLN A 56 6.25 -4.87 7.95
CA GLN A 56 5.77 -4.06 9.08
C GLN A 56 5.17 -4.89 10.23
N TYR A 57 4.90 -6.17 9.99
CA TYR A 57 4.47 -7.16 10.98
C TYR A 57 5.66 -7.95 11.53
N ASP A 58 6.68 -8.20 10.71
CA ASP A 58 7.90 -8.92 11.12
C ASP A 58 8.78 -8.14 12.12
N GLU A 59 8.57 -6.82 12.27
CA GLU A 59 9.21 -6.02 13.34
C GLU A 59 8.65 -6.30 14.75
N GLU A 60 7.71 -7.24 14.91
CA GLU A 60 7.06 -7.56 16.20
C GLU A 60 7.62 -8.79 16.96
N GLU A 61 8.70 -9.44 16.51
CA GLU A 61 9.48 -10.42 17.32
C GLU A 61 10.74 -9.81 17.96
#